data_AF-A0A970HNW3-F1
#
_entry.id   AF-A0A970HNW3-F1
#
_cell.length_a   1.000
_cell.length_b   1.000
_cell.length_c   1.000
_cell.angle_alpha   90.00
_cell.angle_beta   90.00
_cell.angle_gamma   90.00
#
_symmetry.space_group_name_H-M   'P 1'
#
loop_
_entity.id
_entity.type
_entity.pdbx_description
1 polymer ?
#
loop_
_entity_poly.entity_id
_entity_poly.type
_entity_poly.pdbx_seq_one_letter_code
_entity_poly.pdbx_strand_id
1 'polypeptide(L)'
;MRSVVAQIEGLNQRGGRMLTAADLLAAGTVDLELMAYLMRCMHRGASVITCAGPGGTGKTTLLGALLCFLPPDIELKVVHGGESYQDGGVCYLCHELGHGWFSYLWGADARALLEVAEAADRRYCATTAHADDLDELRQLLTATEIALSYRTFAHLDLVIFMRRFARFGRPLRRVTMVYRGTGDPRQSHDLVCRWDGGTDAFVWPRPDGDGLQTAAPVEDELEDYRAFLEFLLRERIVRVADVRKAVLDFYSQMI
;
A
#
# COMPACT_ATOMS: atom_id res chain seq x y z
N MET A 1 8.97 12.44 -17.30
CA MET A 1 8.35 11.11 -17.55
C MET A 1 9.39 9.99 -17.77
N ARG A 2 10.57 10.01 -17.13
CA ARG A 2 11.30 8.75 -16.83
C ARG A 2 10.44 8.07 -15.77
N SER A 3 9.58 7.19 -16.25
CA SER A 3 8.17 7.17 -15.84
C SER A 3 7.97 6.44 -14.51
N VAL A 4 6.97 6.86 -13.74
CA VAL A 4 6.40 6.11 -12.61
C VAL A 4 6.28 4.62 -12.94
N VAL A 5 5.91 4.29 -14.17
CA VAL A 5 5.87 2.92 -14.72
C VAL A 5 7.21 2.19 -14.58
N ALA A 6 8.33 2.78 -15.01
CA ALA A 6 9.64 2.15 -14.94
C ALA A 6 10.08 1.88 -13.49
N GLN A 7 9.77 2.79 -12.57
CA GLN A 7 10.06 2.61 -11.14
C GLN A 7 9.22 1.47 -10.53
N ILE A 8 7.93 1.39 -10.90
CA ILE A 8 7.05 0.29 -10.48
C ILE A 8 7.51 -1.03 -11.07
N GLU A 9 7.91 -1.07 -12.33
CA GLU A 9 8.46 -2.28 -12.96
C GLU A 9 9.78 -2.71 -12.31
N GLY A 10 10.60 -1.76 -11.87
CA GLY A 10 11.84 -2.00 -11.14
C GLY A 10 11.67 -2.69 -9.79
N LEU A 11 10.48 -2.62 -9.17
CA LEU A 11 10.15 -3.38 -7.96
C LEU A 11 10.12 -4.91 -8.20
N ASN A 12 9.91 -5.35 -9.44
CA ASN A 12 9.87 -6.78 -9.75
C ASN A 12 11.28 -7.39 -9.84
N GLN A 13 11.71 -8.03 -8.76
CA GLN A 13 13.00 -8.71 -8.68
C GLN A 13 12.95 -10.21 -9.00
N ARG A 14 11.76 -10.77 -9.32
CA ARG A 14 11.54 -12.23 -9.41
C ARG A 14 11.24 -12.74 -10.81
N GLY A 15 11.44 -11.90 -11.82
CA GLY A 15 11.16 -12.21 -13.23
C GLY A 15 9.67 -12.11 -13.59
N GLY A 16 9.36 -12.27 -14.87
CA GLY A 16 8.01 -12.02 -15.39
C GLY A 16 7.62 -10.53 -15.37
N ARG A 17 6.31 -10.24 -15.46
CA ARG A 17 5.81 -8.86 -15.36
C ARG A 17 5.44 -8.52 -13.92
N MET A 18 5.52 -7.24 -13.58
CA MET A 18 4.92 -6.74 -12.35
C MET A 18 3.39 -6.91 -12.40
N LEU A 19 2.81 -7.44 -11.32
CA LEU A 19 1.36 -7.60 -11.23
C LEU A 19 0.70 -6.28 -10.82
N THR A 20 -0.56 -6.14 -11.21
CA THR A 20 -1.36 -4.93 -11.05
C THR A 20 -2.62 -5.20 -10.23
N ALA A 21 -3.41 -4.17 -9.94
CA ALA A 21 -4.66 -4.33 -9.21
C ALA A 21 -5.61 -5.35 -9.86
N ALA A 22 -5.70 -5.39 -11.19
CA ALA A 22 -6.51 -6.37 -11.91
C ALA A 22 -6.08 -7.83 -11.61
N ASP A 23 -4.78 -8.07 -11.45
CA ASP A 23 -4.27 -9.41 -11.09
C ASP A 23 -4.57 -9.77 -9.64
N LEU A 24 -4.42 -8.81 -8.74
CA LEU A 24 -4.67 -9.03 -7.31
C LEU A 24 -6.16 -9.28 -7.04
N LEU A 25 -7.03 -8.54 -7.74
CA LEU A 25 -8.48 -8.75 -7.74
C LEU A 25 -8.85 -10.12 -8.32
N ALA A 26 -8.32 -10.48 -9.50
CA ALA A 26 -8.58 -11.79 -10.10
C ALA A 26 -8.11 -12.96 -9.22
N ALA A 27 -7.05 -12.78 -8.44
CA ALA A 27 -6.55 -13.77 -7.49
C ALA A 27 -7.31 -13.79 -6.14
N GLY A 28 -8.22 -12.84 -5.92
CA GLY A 28 -8.88 -12.59 -4.62
C GLY A 28 -7.89 -12.20 -3.51
N THR A 29 -6.70 -11.71 -3.86
CA THR A 29 -5.72 -11.23 -2.86
C THR A 29 -6.27 -10.06 -2.06
N VAL A 30 -7.13 -9.29 -2.71
CA VAL A 30 -7.94 -8.19 -2.23
C VAL A 30 -9.26 -8.26 -3.01
N ASP A 31 -10.37 -7.87 -2.40
CA ASP A 31 -11.65 -7.75 -3.12
C ASP A 31 -11.83 -6.35 -3.73
N LEU A 32 -12.94 -6.18 -4.45
CA LEU A 32 -13.23 -4.95 -5.18
C LEU A 32 -13.39 -3.76 -4.23
N GLU A 33 -14.12 -3.93 -3.13
CA GLU A 33 -14.35 -2.89 -2.13
C GLU A 33 -13.05 -2.43 -1.48
N LEU A 34 -12.21 -3.37 -1.03
CA LEU A 34 -10.95 -3.01 -0.39
C LEU A 34 -9.98 -2.38 -1.39
N MET A 35 -9.92 -2.85 -2.63
CA MET A 35 -9.07 -2.22 -3.64
C MET A 35 -9.56 -0.82 -4.02
N ALA A 36 -10.89 -0.59 -4.10
CA ALA A 36 -11.46 0.72 -4.34
C ALA A 36 -11.11 1.70 -3.21
N TYR A 37 -11.23 1.26 -1.95
CA TYR A 37 -10.81 2.05 -0.79
C TYR A 37 -9.32 2.42 -0.86
N LEU A 38 -8.46 1.43 -1.12
CA LEU A 38 -7.01 1.64 -1.23
C LEU A 38 -6.66 2.59 -2.38
N MET A 39 -7.29 2.42 -3.55
CA MET A 39 -7.12 3.30 -4.70
C MET A 39 -7.51 4.74 -4.36
N ARG A 40 -8.65 4.96 -3.68
CA ARG A 40 -9.10 6.29 -3.24
C ARG A 40 -8.10 6.92 -2.26
N CYS A 41 -7.56 6.17 -1.31
CA CYS A 41 -6.52 6.67 -0.40
C CYS A 41 -5.25 7.08 -1.17
N MET A 42 -4.78 6.24 -2.10
CA MET A 42 -3.62 6.57 -2.94
C MET A 42 -3.87 7.78 -3.84
N HIS A 43 -5.08 7.92 -4.42
CA HIS A 43 -5.48 9.07 -5.22
C HIS A 43 -5.46 10.37 -4.41
N ARG A 44 -5.82 10.32 -3.13
CA ARG A 44 -5.76 11.48 -2.23
C ARG A 44 -4.35 11.79 -1.72
N GLY A 45 -3.38 10.93 -2.01
CA GLY A 45 -2.00 11.05 -1.55
C GLY A 45 -1.84 10.43 -0.16
N ALA A 46 -1.41 9.17 -0.12
CA ALA A 46 -1.15 8.44 1.10
C ALA A 46 0.26 7.86 1.08
N SER A 47 0.96 7.98 2.21
CA SER A 47 2.13 7.18 2.51
C SER A 47 1.72 5.74 2.80
N VAL A 48 2.41 4.77 2.22
CA VAL A 48 2.01 3.36 2.28
C VAL A 48 3.16 2.45 2.67
N ILE A 49 2.89 1.56 3.61
CA ILE A 49 3.78 0.47 3.97
C ILE A 49 3.05 -0.87 3.82
N THR A 50 3.63 -1.77 3.02
CA THR A 50 3.11 -3.14 2.89
C THR A 50 3.96 -4.12 3.68
N CYS A 51 3.31 -4.87 4.54
CA CYS A 51 3.93 -5.72 5.56
C CYS A 51 3.54 -7.18 5.33
N ALA A 52 4.50 -8.07 5.56
CA ALA A 52 4.28 -9.50 5.66
C ALA A 52 5.48 -10.14 6.33
N GLY A 53 5.34 -11.36 6.86
CA GLY A 53 6.48 -12.19 7.21
C GLY A 53 7.47 -12.42 6.03
N PRO A 54 8.68 -12.92 6.33
CA PRO A 54 9.77 -12.99 5.36
C PRO A 54 9.47 -13.89 4.15
N GLY A 55 9.80 -13.37 2.97
CA GLY A 55 9.92 -14.12 1.72
C GLY A 55 8.61 -14.51 1.00
N GLY A 56 8.45 -14.04 -0.26
CA GLY A 56 7.50 -14.61 -1.23
C GLY A 56 6.00 -14.50 -0.92
N THR A 57 5.67 -13.68 0.08
CA THR A 57 4.31 -13.35 0.53
C THR A 57 3.59 -12.43 -0.45
N GLY A 58 4.31 -11.51 -1.10
CA GLY A 58 3.77 -10.63 -2.17
C GLY A 58 3.74 -9.14 -1.83
N LYS A 59 4.32 -8.72 -0.69
CA LYS A 59 4.29 -7.33 -0.21
C LYS A 59 4.78 -6.30 -1.24
N THR A 60 5.88 -6.58 -1.93
CA THR A 60 6.40 -5.74 -3.02
C THR A 60 5.44 -5.68 -4.22
N THR A 61 4.79 -6.80 -4.55
CA THR A 61 3.79 -6.87 -5.62
C THR A 61 2.56 -6.03 -5.29
N LEU A 62 2.07 -6.11 -4.04
CA LEU A 62 0.98 -5.27 -3.56
C LEU A 62 1.37 -3.79 -3.60
N LEU A 63 2.57 -3.44 -3.13
CA LEU A 63 3.08 -2.07 -3.16
C LEU A 63 3.07 -1.50 -4.58
N GLY A 64 3.66 -2.21 -5.56
CA GLY A 64 3.70 -1.71 -6.92
C GLY A 64 2.33 -1.60 -7.59
N ALA A 65 1.37 -2.48 -7.25
CA ALA A 65 -0.01 -2.34 -7.71
C ALA A 65 -0.67 -1.04 -7.17
N LEU A 66 -0.40 -0.69 -5.90
CA LEU A 66 -0.92 0.54 -5.29
C LEU A 66 -0.26 1.81 -5.85
N LEU A 67 1.04 1.74 -6.16
CA LEU A 67 1.77 2.86 -6.77
C LEU A 67 1.27 3.23 -8.17
N CYS A 68 0.56 2.33 -8.87
CA CYS A 68 -0.16 2.66 -10.11
C CYS A 68 -1.23 3.75 -9.89
N PHE A 69 -1.72 3.91 -8.66
CA PHE A 69 -2.79 4.83 -8.27
C PHE A 69 -2.32 6.20 -7.77
N LEU A 70 -1.01 6.48 -7.79
CA LEU A 70 -0.48 7.79 -7.40
C LEU A 70 -1.19 8.93 -8.16
N PRO A 71 -1.35 10.12 -7.57
CA PRO A 71 -1.94 11.25 -8.28
C PRO A 71 -1.14 11.61 -9.56
N PRO A 72 -1.75 12.29 -10.55
CA PRO A 72 -1.14 12.51 -11.87
C PRO A 72 0.11 13.41 -11.83
N ASP A 73 0.17 14.33 -10.86
CA ASP A 73 1.24 15.31 -10.63
C ASP A 73 2.33 14.81 -9.67
N ILE A 74 2.21 13.59 -9.14
CA ILE A 74 3.19 13.03 -8.22
C ILE A 74 4.26 12.22 -8.96
N GLU A 75 5.52 12.62 -8.76
CA GLU A 75 6.68 11.85 -9.20
C GLU A 75 6.93 10.67 -8.24
N LEU A 76 7.36 9.53 -8.77
CA LEU A 76 7.83 8.39 -7.98
C LEU A 76 9.36 8.34 -8.04
N LYS A 77 10.02 8.51 -6.89
CA LYS A 77 11.48 8.59 -6.80
C LYS A 77 12.03 7.48 -5.92
N VAL A 78 12.76 6.54 -6.51
CA VAL A 78 13.48 5.50 -5.75
C VAL A 78 14.65 6.12 -4.99
N VAL A 79 14.82 5.74 -3.73
CA VAL A 79 15.86 6.24 -2.82
C VAL A 79 16.81 5.13 -2.38
N HIS A 80 18.02 5.51 -2.00
CA HIS A 80 19.16 4.64 -1.72
C HIS A 80 19.92 4.98 -0.42
N GLY A 81 19.54 6.04 0.30
CA GLY A 81 20.13 6.49 1.56
C GLY A 81 20.86 7.84 1.39
N GLY A 82 20.80 8.69 2.43
CA GLY A 82 21.43 10.00 2.44
C GLY A 82 20.73 11.08 1.58
N GLU A 83 19.56 10.81 1.00
CA GLU A 83 18.80 11.82 0.25
C GLU A 83 18.16 12.87 1.16
N SER A 84 17.98 14.08 0.62
CA SER A 84 17.08 15.08 1.18
C SER A 84 15.65 14.81 0.73
N TYR A 85 14.75 14.53 1.67
CA TYR A 85 13.33 14.29 1.41
C TYR A 85 12.51 15.59 1.35
N GLN A 86 12.98 16.61 0.63
CA GLN A 86 12.41 17.98 0.63
C GLN A 86 11.64 18.36 -0.64
N ASP A 87 11.71 17.54 -1.69
CA ASP A 87 11.08 17.83 -2.98
C ASP A 87 9.56 17.64 -2.86
N GLY A 88 8.78 18.71 -3.02
CA GLY A 88 7.32 18.64 -3.04
C GLY A 88 6.80 17.92 -4.29
N GLY A 89 5.64 17.26 -4.18
CA GLY A 89 5.04 16.53 -5.29
C GLY A 89 5.73 15.19 -5.59
N VAL A 90 6.35 14.58 -4.57
CA VAL A 90 7.13 13.35 -4.71
C VAL A 90 6.64 12.28 -3.75
N CYS A 91 6.46 11.06 -4.27
CA CYS A 91 6.40 9.84 -3.49
C CYS A 91 7.79 9.19 -3.50
N TYR A 92 8.44 9.15 -2.34
CA TYR A 92 9.75 8.52 -2.16
C TYR A 92 9.58 7.02 -1.93
N LEU A 93 10.29 6.21 -2.71
CA LEU A 93 10.16 4.76 -2.73
C LEU A 93 11.44 4.09 -2.22
N CYS A 94 11.31 3.35 -1.12
CA CYS A 94 12.28 2.34 -0.70
C CYS A 94 11.67 0.96 -0.95
N HIS A 95 12.39 0.06 -1.61
CA HIS A 95 11.85 -1.26 -1.93
C HIS A 95 11.52 -2.08 -0.68
N GLU A 96 12.35 -2.01 0.36
CA GLU A 96 12.16 -2.78 1.60
C GLU A 96 12.99 -2.20 2.76
N LEU A 97 12.38 -2.09 3.94
CA LEU A 97 13.09 -1.79 5.17
C LEU A 97 13.85 -3.03 5.64
N GLY A 98 15.17 -2.90 5.76
CA GLY A 98 16.06 -3.97 6.20
C GLY A 98 17.44 -3.89 5.55
N HIS A 99 18.20 -4.97 5.71
CA HIS A 99 19.54 -5.09 5.14
C HIS A 99 19.49 -5.91 3.86
N GLY A 100 19.54 -5.26 2.71
CA GLY A 100 19.45 -5.92 1.42
C GLY A 100 20.13 -5.14 0.30
N TRP A 101 19.85 -5.56 -0.92
CA TRP A 101 20.47 -5.03 -2.12
C TRP A 101 19.46 -4.22 -2.93
N PHE A 102 19.86 -3.02 -3.34
CA PHE A 102 19.11 -2.09 -4.17
C PHE A 102 17.85 -1.47 -3.52
N SER A 103 17.97 -0.23 -3.06
CA SER A 103 16.89 0.55 -2.40
C SER A 103 16.35 -0.11 -1.13
N TYR A 104 17.26 -0.64 -0.31
CA TYR A 104 16.96 -1.11 1.04
C TYR A 104 17.47 -0.07 2.03
N LEU A 105 16.61 0.36 2.96
CA LEU A 105 16.98 1.35 3.96
C LEU A 105 16.87 0.76 5.36
N TRP A 106 17.75 1.20 6.25
CA TRP A 106 17.73 0.86 7.66
C TRP A 106 18.22 2.02 8.51
N GLY A 107 18.02 1.94 9.83
CA GLY A 107 18.50 2.94 10.77
C GLY A 107 17.99 4.36 10.46
N ALA A 108 18.90 5.33 10.51
CA ALA A 108 18.59 6.73 10.29
C ALA A 108 18.01 7.04 8.90
N ASP A 109 18.42 6.32 7.85
CA ASP A 109 17.89 6.54 6.49
C ASP A 109 16.44 6.07 6.37
N ALA A 110 16.11 4.90 6.95
CA ALA A 110 14.74 4.41 7.02
C ALA A 110 13.86 5.37 7.84
N ARG A 111 14.38 5.88 8.96
CA ARG A 111 13.67 6.87 9.77
C ARG A 111 13.38 8.13 8.96
N ALA A 112 14.39 8.69 8.27
CA ALA A 112 14.23 9.91 7.49
C ALA A 112 13.22 9.76 6.35
N LEU A 113 13.16 8.58 5.71
CA LEU A 113 12.10 8.27 4.74
C LEU A 113 10.71 8.27 5.40
N LEU A 114 10.56 7.60 6.54
CA LEU A 114 9.26 7.45 7.20
C LEU A 114 8.75 8.76 7.83
N GLU A 115 9.66 9.65 8.23
CA GLU A 115 9.33 11.01 8.69
C GLU A 115 8.64 11.86 7.61
N VAL A 116 8.75 11.48 6.34
CA VAL A 116 7.97 12.11 5.25
C VAL A 116 6.46 12.00 5.48
N ALA A 117 5.98 10.97 6.18
CA ALA A 117 4.56 10.82 6.50
C ALA A 117 3.99 11.95 7.39
N GLU A 118 4.85 12.72 8.07
CA GLU A 118 4.42 13.91 8.82
C GLU A 118 4.34 15.19 7.96
N ALA A 119 4.73 15.13 6.68
CA ALA A 119 4.72 16.30 5.82
C ALA A 119 3.30 16.84 5.62
N ALA A 120 3.12 18.15 5.84
CA ALA A 120 1.85 18.84 5.60
C ALA A 120 1.67 19.27 4.12
N ASP A 121 2.57 18.83 3.25
CA ASP A 121 2.57 19.13 1.82
C ASP A 121 2.43 17.82 1.00
N ARG A 122 2.57 17.90 -0.33
CA ARG A 122 2.37 16.75 -1.24
C ARG A 122 3.61 15.83 -1.30
N ARG A 123 4.20 15.48 -0.16
CA ARG A 123 5.27 14.49 -0.04
C ARG A 123 4.75 13.22 0.61
N TYR A 124 5.14 12.07 0.07
CA TYR A 124 4.70 10.76 0.55
C TYR A 124 5.87 9.79 0.58
N CYS A 125 5.76 8.73 1.38
CA CYS A 125 6.70 7.61 1.35
C CYS A 125 6.00 6.28 1.05
N ALA A 126 6.70 5.40 0.34
CA ALA A 126 6.22 4.08 -0.02
C ALA A 126 7.32 3.05 0.28
N THR A 127 6.99 2.01 1.05
CA THR A 127 7.96 0.93 1.32
C THR A 127 7.32 -0.40 1.69
N THR A 128 8.14 -1.43 1.89
CA THR A 128 7.74 -2.71 2.43
C THR A 128 8.50 -3.03 3.71
N ALA A 129 7.91 -3.81 4.61
CA ALA A 129 8.57 -4.24 5.85
C ALA A 129 8.26 -5.70 6.17
N HIS A 130 9.15 -6.33 6.95
CA HIS A 130 8.91 -7.67 7.49
C HIS A 130 8.27 -7.57 8.87
N ALA A 131 6.94 -7.65 8.89
CA ALA A 131 6.11 -7.66 10.09
C ALA A 131 4.79 -8.37 9.77
N ASP A 132 4.30 -9.21 10.68
CA ASP A 132 3.06 -9.96 10.49
C ASP A 132 1.83 -9.28 11.09
N ASP A 133 2.02 -8.28 11.97
CA ASP A 133 0.97 -7.43 12.53
C ASP A 133 1.47 -6.02 12.93
N LEU A 134 0.55 -5.19 13.41
CA LEU A 134 0.80 -3.78 13.74
C LEU A 134 1.74 -3.62 14.92
N ASP A 135 1.71 -4.53 15.89
CA ASP A 135 2.58 -4.46 17.07
C ASP A 135 4.01 -4.87 16.72
N GLU A 136 4.18 -5.91 15.91
CA GLU A 136 5.49 -6.27 15.36
C GLU A 136 6.07 -5.13 14.52
N LEU A 137 5.26 -4.51 13.65
CA LEU A 137 5.71 -3.36 12.87
C LEU A 137 6.10 -2.19 13.77
N ARG A 138 5.30 -1.89 14.79
CA ARG A 138 5.61 -0.84 15.77
C ARG A 138 6.94 -1.12 16.45
N GLN A 139 7.14 -2.34 16.95
CA GLN A 139 8.41 -2.74 17.57
C GLN A 139 9.59 -2.61 16.59
N LEU A 140 9.42 -3.07 15.35
CA LEU A 140 10.43 -2.95 14.29
C LEU A 140 10.84 -1.50 14.05
N LEU A 141 9.87 -0.59 13.97
CA LEU A 141 10.13 0.81 13.63
C LEU A 141 10.59 1.64 14.83
N THR A 142 10.08 1.39 16.04
CA THR A 142 10.33 2.25 17.21
C THR A 142 11.43 1.73 18.13
N ALA A 143 11.67 0.42 18.18
CA ALA A 143 12.59 -0.21 19.15
C ALA A 143 13.92 -0.68 18.56
N THR A 144 14.11 -0.53 17.24
CA THR A 144 15.37 -0.83 16.54
C THR A 144 16.18 0.44 16.29
N GLU A 145 17.26 0.32 15.51
CA GLU A 145 18.09 1.45 15.07
C GLU A 145 17.32 2.45 14.19
N ILE A 146 16.16 2.08 13.65
CA ILE A 146 15.25 3.03 13.00
C ILE A 146 14.81 4.10 14.01
N ALA A 147 14.51 3.70 15.25
CA ALA A 147 14.16 4.61 16.34
C ALA A 147 13.11 5.67 15.95
N LEU A 148 12.06 5.23 15.23
CA LEU A 148 10.95 6.07 14.81
C LEU A 148 10.15 6.53 16.03
N SER A 149 9.69 7.79 16.02
CA SER A 149 8.85 8.30 17.10
C SER A 149 7.44 7.69 17.01
N TYR A 150 6.75 7.53 18.16
CA TYR A 150 5.35 7.09 18.17
C TYR A 150 4.41 8.02 17.40
N ARG A 151 4.74 9.32 17.36
CA ARG A 151 4.00 10.33 16.59
C ARG A 151 4.12 10.06 15.09
N THR A 152 5.35 9.90 14.60
CA THR A 152 5.63 9.58 13.20
C THR A 152 5.00 8.25 12.80
N PHE A 153 5.08 7.25 13.68
CA PHE A 153 4.42 5.97 13.46
C PHE A 153 2.90 6.13 13.28
N ALA A 154 2.23 6.93 14.12
CA ALA A 154 0.80 7.20 14.01
C ALA A 154 0.41 7.99 12.74
N HIS A 155 1.37 8.65 12.08
CA HIS A 155 1.19 9.38 10.82
C HIS A 155 1.34 8.49 9.58
N LEU A 156 1.73 7.22 9.70
CA LEU A 156 1.79 6.31 8.55
C LEU A 156 0.37 6.06 8.02
N ASP A 157 0.03 6.65 6.87
CA ASP A 157 -1.37 6.71 6.39
C ASP A 157 -1.98 5.33 6.15
N LEU A 158 -1.29 4.45 5.42
CA LEU A 158 -1.75 3.10 5.11
C LEU A 158 -0.73 2.05 5.54
N VAL A 159 -1.09 1.24 6.53
CA VAL A 159 -0.33 0.05 6.94
C VAL A 159 -1.10 -1.20 6.54
N ILE A 160 -0.54 -1.97 5.60
CA ILE A 160 -1.24 -3.09 4.97
C ILE A 160 -0.50 -4.39 5.20
N PHE A 161 -1.11 -5.32 5.93
CA PHE A 161 -0.57 -6.65 6.17
C PHE A 161 -1.10 -7.64 5.13
N MET A 162 -0.24 -8.54 4.66
CA MET A 162 -0.65 -9.65 3.83
C MET A 162 0.07 -10.94 4.21
N ARG A 163 -0.58 -12.08 3.97
CA ARG A 163 -0.02 -13.40 4.26
C ARG A 163 -0.20 -14.35 3.09
N ARG A 164 0.68 -15.35 3.06
CA ARG A 164 0.58 -16.50 2.15
C ARG A 164 0.04 -17.69 2.92
N PHE A 165 -1.01 -18.29 2.39
CA PHE A 165 -1.63 -19.52 2.87
C PHE A 165 -1.45 -20.64 1.85
N ALA A 166 -1.79 -21.86 2.24
CA ALA A 166 -1.94 -22.99 1.36
C ALA A 166 -3.38 -23.51 1.48
N ARG A 167 -4.13 -23.55 0.37
CA ARG A 167 -5.49 -24.08 0.30
C ARG A 167 -5.56 -25.11 -0.83
N PHE A 168 -5.91 -26.35 -0.51
CA PHE A 168 -5.92 -27.49 -1.45
C PHE A 168 -4.61 -27.63 -2.25
N GLY A 169 -3.46 -27.43 -1.60
CA GLY A 169 -2.14 -27.52 -2.23
C GLY A 169 -1.77 -26.36 -3.16
N ARG A 170 -2.65 -25.35 -3.33
CA ARG A 170 -2.35 -24.14 -4.10
C ARG A 170 -1.97 -22.98 -3.18
N PRO A 171 -0.93 -22.20 -3.54
CA PRO A 171 -0.58 -21.01 -2.77
C PRO A 171 -1.69 -19.95 -2.91
N LEU A 172 -2.18 -19.49 -1.78
CA LEU A 172 -3.14 -18.41 -1.68
C LEU A 172 -2.45 -17.20 -1.05
N ARG A 173 -2.73 -16.00 -1.53
CA ARG A 173 -2.26 -14.76 -0.90
C ARG A 173 -3.47 -13.92 -0.59
N ARG A 174 -3.49 -13.31 0.60
CA ARG A 174 -4.56 -12.42 1.04
C ARG A 174 -3.94 -11.23 1.76
N VAL A 175 -4.43 -10.03 1.46
CA VAL A 175 -4.37 -8.93 2.42
C VAL A 175 -5.14 -9.38 3.66
N THR A 176 -4.53 -9.30 4.83
CA THR A 176 -5.11 -9.80 6.07
C THR A 176 -5.64 -8.69 6.95
N MET A 177 -4.98 -7.54 6.97
CA MET A 177 -5.38 -6.38 7.76
C MET A 177 -4.94 -5.10 7.05
N VAL A 178 -5.78 -4.07 7.09
CA VAL A 178 -5.47 -2.72 6.65
C VAL A 178 -5.76 -1.78 7.79
N TYR A 179 -4.79 -0.94 8.12
CA TYR A 179 -4.90 0.10 9.13
C TYR A 179 -4.68 1.47 8.51
N ARG A 180 -5.36 2.47 9.09
CA ARG A 180 -5.20 3.88 8.75
C ARG A 180 -4.56 4.64 9.91
N GLY A 181 -3.50 5.40 9.65
CA GLY A 181 -2.89 6.29 10.64
C GLY A 181 -3.88 7.32 11.18
N THR A 182 -3.83 7.57 12.49
CA THR A 182 -4.69 8.57 13.16
C THR A 182 -3.98 9.90 13.42
N GLY A 183 -2.66 9.92 13.31
CA GLY A 183 -1.80 11.04 13.72
C GLY A 183 -1.67 11.22 15.25
N ASP A 184 -2.53 10.59 16.05
CA ASP A 184 -2.45 10.61 17.52
C ASP A 184 -1.72 9.36 18.02
N PRO A 185 -0.55 9.47 18.67
CA PRO A 185 0.18 8.32 19.21
C PRO A 185 -0.60 7.50 20.25
N ARG A 186 -1.66 8.04 20.86
CA ARG A 186 -2.48 7.32 21.86
C ARG A 186 -3.42 6.29 21.22
N GLN A 187 -3.95 6.60 20.05
CA GLN A 187 -4.80 5.68 19.26
C GLN A 187 -3.99 4.97 18.19
N SER A 188 -3.00 5.68 17.64
CA SER A 188 -2.05 5.25 16.61
C SER A 188 -2.73 4.99 15.26
N HIS A 189 -3.52 3.93 15.16
CA HIS A 189 -4.18 3.55 13.91
C HIS A 189 -5.58 2.98 14.14
N ASP A 190 -6.46 3.22 13.16
CA ASP A 190 -7.78 2.58 13.07
C ASP A 190 -7.70 1.33 12.18
N LEU A 191 -8.33 0.24 12.60
CA LEU A 191 -8.58 -0.88 11.70
C LEU A 191 -9.57 -0.43 10.62
N VAL A 192 -9.20 -0.58 9.35
CA VAL A 192 -10.06 -0.31 8.20
C VAL A 192 -10.80 -1.56 7.79
N CYS A 193 -10.05 -2.64 7.57
CA CYS A 193 -10.58 -3.88 7.05
C CYS A 193 -9.69 -5.04 7.50
N ARG A 194 -10.29 -6.20 7.74
CA ARG A 194 -9.56 -7.45 7.95
C ARG A 194 -10.15 -8.57 7.10
N TRP A 195 -9.33 -9.54 6.78
CA TRP A 195 -9.79 -10.77 6.15
C TRP A 195 -10.27 -11.78 7.21
N ASP A 196 -11.38 -12.45 6.93
CA ASP A 196 -11.90 -13.57 7.70
C ASP A 196 -11.57 -14.89 6.98
N GLY A 197 -10.66 -15.67 7.56
CA GLY A 197 -10.24 -16.94 6.99
C GLY A 197 -11.29 -18.05 7.04
N GLY A 198 -12.33 -17.90 7.86
CA GLY A 198 -13.44 -18.86 7.91
C GLY A 198 -14.35 -18.75 6.68
N THR A 199 -14.62 -17.53 6.22
CA THR A 199 -15.52 -17.24 5.09
C THR A 199 -14.77 -16.88 3.80
N ASP A 200 -13.46 -16.63 3.86
CA ASP A 200 -12.65 -16.06 2.78
C ASP A 200 -13.20 -14.69 2.31
N ALA A 201 -13.73 -13.90 3.24
CA ALA A 201 -14.32 -12.58 2.99
C ALA A 201 -13.52 -11.46 3.67
N PHE A 202 -13.60 -10.26 3.10
CA PHE A 202 -13.11 -9.05 3.74
C PHE A 202 -14.22 -8.41 4.57
N VAL A 203 -13.91 -8.08 5.81
CA VAL A 203 -14.87 -7.55 6.78
C VAL A 203 -14.35 -6.26 7.40
N TRP A 204 -15.28 -5.33 7.60
CA TRP A 204 -15.05 -3.95 7.97
C TRP A 204 -15.66 -3.66 9.35
N PRO A 205 -15.02 -2.85 10.21
CA PRO A 205 -15.66 -2.34 11.40
C PRO A 205 -16.93 -1.57 11.04
N ARG A 206 -17.98 -1.79 11.82
CA ARG A 206 -19.24 -1.08 11.63
C ARG A 206 -19.11 0.36 12.18
N PRO A 207 -19.79 1.35 11.57
CA PRO A 207 -19.79 2.73 12.05
C PRO A 207 -20.31 2.91 13.48
N ASP A 208 -21.22 2.03 13.91
CA ASP A 208 -21.78 1.99 15.26
C ASP A 208 -20.80 1.47 16.33
N GLY A 209 -19.64 0.93 15.90
CA GLY A 209 -18.62 0.35 16.77
C GLY A 209 -18.88 -1.11 17.16
N ASP A 210 -20.05 -1.67 16.82
CA ASP A 210 -20.51 -2.97 17.33
C ASP A 210 -20.30 -4.10 16.32
N GLY A 211 -19.04 -4.51 16.16
CA GLY A 211 -18.67 -5.70 15.39
C GLY A 211 -18.29 -5.39 13.93
N LEU A 212 -18.54 -6.36 13.05
CA LEU A 212 -18.00 -6.37 11.69
C LEU A 212 -19.09 -6.61 10.66
N GLN A 213 -18.89 -6.09 9.45
CA GLN A 213 -19.79 -6.23 8.32
C GLN A 213 -19.01 -6.49 7.01
N THR A 214 -19.67 -7.04 6.00
CA THR A 214 -19.05 -7.27 4.68
C THR A 214 -19.14 -6.06 3.75
N ALA A 215 -20.10 -5.15 3.98
CA ALA A 215 -20.23 -3.92 3.22
C ALA A 215 -19.23 -2.87 3.69
N ALA A 216 -18.57 -2.17 2.76
CA ALA A 216 -17.67 -1.08 3.09
C ALA A 216 -18.45 0.09 3.73
N PRO A 217 -18.02 0.65 4.87
CA PRO A 217 -18.74 1.76 5.53
C PRO A 217 -18.85 3.05 4.71
N VAL A 218 -18.05 3.19 3.66
CA VAL A 218 -17.95 4.37 2.78
C VAL A 218 -18.38 4.03 1.34
N GLU A 219 -19.36 3.13 1.20
CA GLU A 219 -19.76 2.54 -0.08
C GLU A 219 -20.06 3.59 -1.16
N ASP A 220 -20.79 4.65 -0.82
CA ASP A 220 -21.15 5.73 -1.75
C ASP A 220 -19.92 6.49 -2.28
N GLU A 221 -18.87 6.61 -1.48
CA GLU A 221 -17.64 7.31 -1.88
C GLU A 221 -16.71 6.45 -2.76
N LEU A 222 -17.03 5.17 -2.93
CA LEU A 222 -16.21 4.21 -3.66
C LEU A 222 -16.78 3.86 -5.04
N GLU A 223 -17.98 4.33 -5.40
CA GLU A 223 -18.69 3.92 -6.61
C GLU A 223 -17.85 4.09 -7.89
N ASP A 224 -17.29 5.29 -8.12
CA ASP A 224 -16.47 5.56 -9.30
C ASP A 224 -15.20 4.68 -9.34
N TYR A 225 -14.55 4.49 -8.19
CA TYR A 225 -13.35 3.66 -8.08
C TYR A 225 -13.67 2.19 -8.35
N ARG A 226 -14.81 1.68 -7.86
CA ARG A 226 -15.28 0.32 -8.16
C ARG A 226 -15.53 0.14 -9.65
N ALA A 227 -16.31 1.04 -10.25
CA ALA A 227 -16.62 0.98 -11.67
C ALA A 227 -15.34 1.00 -12.54
N PHE A 228 -14.35 1.82 -12.16
CA PHE A 228 -13.05 1.83 -12.82
C PHE A 228 -12.28 0.51 -12.67
N LEU A 229 -12.23 -0.07 -11.47
CA LEU A 229 -11.54 -1.34 -11.22
C LEU A 229 -12.22 -2.52 -11.94
N GLU A 230 -13.55 -2.52 -12.01
CA GLU A 230 -14.33 -3.48 -12.81
C GLU A 230 -14.01 -3.34 -14.30
N PHE A 231 -13.86 -2.12 -14.80
CA PHE A 231 -13.41 -1.87 -16.17
C PHE A 231 -12.02 -2.47 -16.42
N LEU A 232 -11.03 -2.25 -15.53
CA LEU A 232 -9.70 -2.87 -15.67
C LEU A 232 -9.78 -4.40 -15.73
N LEU A 233 -10.62 -5.01 -14.90
CA LEU A 233 -10.85 -6.45 -14.88
C LEU A 233 -11.50 -6.97 -16.16
N ARG A 234 -12.60 -6.33 -16.60
CA ARG A 234 -13.37 -6.73 -17.78
C ARG A 234 -12.52 -6.65 -19.04
N GLU A 235 -11.77 -5.56 -19.21
CA GLU A 235 -10.91 -5.34 -20.36
C GLU A 235 -9.53 -6.03 -20.23
N ARG A 236 -9.26 -6.68 -19.08
CA ARG A 236 -7.99 -7.38 -18.78
C ARG A 236 -6.76 -6.48 -18.93
N ILE A 237 -6.86 -5.25 -18.45
CA ILE A 237 -5.76 -4.29 -18.45
C ILE A 237 -4.83 -4.65 -17.29
N VAL A 238 -3.72 -5.33 -17.60
CA VAL A 238 -2.84 -5.96 -16.59
C VAL A 238 -1.37 -5.52 -16.65
N ARG A 239 -0.97 -4.72 -17.64
CA ARG A 239 0.40 -4.16 -17.71
C ARG A 239 0.45 -2.86 -16.91
N VAL A 240 1.54 -2.63 -16.18
CA VAL A 240 1.73 -1.41 -15.39
C VAL A 240 1.56 -0.15 -16.24
N ALA A 241 2.13 -0.13 -17.45
CA ALA A 241 1.99 1.00 -18.38
C ALA A 241 0.53 1.30 -18.75
N ASP A 242 -0.24 0.26 -19.09
CA ASP A 242 -1.63 0.39 -19.52
C ASP A 242 -2.55 0.74 -18.35
N VAL A 243 -2.34 0.12 -17.17
CA VAL A 243 -3.06 0.48 -15.94
C VAL A 243 -2.76 1.91 -15.55
N ARG A 244 -1.48 2.34 -15.57
CA ARG A 244 -1.12 3.71 -15.22
C ARG A 244 -1.77 4.72 -16.18
N LYS A 245 -1.79 4.42 -17.48
CA LYS A 245 -2.50 5.25 -18.46
C LYS A 245 -4.00 5.35 -18.14
N ALA A 246 -4.67 4.21 -17.94
CA ALA A 246 -6.09 4.18 -17.62
C ALA A 246 -6.42 4.95 -16.32
N VAL A 247 -5.57 4.84 -15.30
CA VAL A 247 -5.71 5.60 -14.03
C VAL A 247 -5.64 7.11 -14.28
N LEU A 248 -4.68 7.58 -15.10
CA LEU A 248 -4.55 8.99 -15.41
C LEU A 248 -5.75 9.52 -16.21
N ASP A 249 -6.23 8.74 -17.18
CA ASP A 249 -7.42 9.07 -17.96
C ASP A 249 -8.65 9.15 -17.05
N PHE A 250 -8.82 8.20 -16.12
CA PHE A 250 -9.89 8.21 -15.12
C PHE A 250 -9.84 9.43 -14.20
N TYR A 251 -8.67 9.74 -13.61
CA TYR A 251 -8.53 10.91 -12.73
C TYR A 251 -8.81 12.23 -13.45
N SER A 252 -8.50 12.33 -14.75
CA SER A 252 -8.81 13.53 -15.54
C SER A 252 -10.31 13.79 -15.71
N GLN A 253 -11.15 12.77 -15.53
CA GLN A 253 -12.60 12.85 -15.67
C GLN A 253 -13.32 13.12 -14.34
N MET A 254 -12.63 12.97 -13.21
CA MET A 254 -13.17 13.22 -11.87
C MET A 254 -13.05 14.69 -11.42
N ILE A 255 -12.35 15.53 -12.20
CA ILE A 255 -12.08 16.96 -11.90
C ILE A 255 -13.17 17.84 -12.47
#